data_AF-A0A946EUX6-F1
#
_entry.id   AF-A0A946EUX6-F1
#
_cell.length_a   1.000
_cell.length_b   1.000
_cell.length_c   1.000
_cell.angle_alpha   90.00
_cell.angle_beta   90.00
_cell.angle_gamma   90.00
#
_symmetry.space_group_name_H-M   'P 1'
#
loop_
_entity.id
_entity.type
_entity.pdbx_description
1 polymer ?
#
loop_
_entity_poly.entity_id
_entity_poly.type
_entity_poly.pdbx_seq_one_letter_code
_entity_poly.pdbx_strand_id
1 'polypeptide(L)' 'MRSKTAIQIVGCHAEGEVGDVIIGGVRPPPGDTLWAQSRYIAEDQGLRNLVLNEPRGGVFRHVNLLVPPKTEGADM' A
#
# COMPACT_ATOMS: atom_id res chain seq x y z
N MET A 1 23.36 -3.50 1.88
CA MET A 1 22.30 -3.92 2.83
C MET A 1 21.52 -5.06 2.19
N ARG A 2 21.34 -6.22 2.85
CA ARG A 2 20.59 -7.36 2.28
C ARG A 2 19.26 -7.51 3.02
N SER A 3 18.17 -7.09 2.39
CA SER A 3 16.81 -7.28 2.92
C SER A 3 16.13 -8.49 2.27
N LYS A 4 15.23 -9.15 2.98
CA LYS A 4 14.34 -10.18 2.41
C LYS A 4 13.18 -9.54 1.62
N THR A 5 12.79 -8.32 1.99
CA THR A 5 11.69 -7.57 1.37
C THR A 5 12.12 -6.12 1.19
N ALA A 6 11.92 -5.57 0.01
CA ALA A 6 12.18 -4.17 -0.31
C ALA A 6 10.93 -3.55 -0.92
N ILE A 7 10.39 -2.52 -0.25
CA ILE A 7 9.20 -1.77 -0.69
C ILE A 7 9.64 -0.33 -0.91
N GLN A 8 9.29 0.23 -2.07
CA GLN A 8 9.58 1.61 -2.42
C GLN A 8 8.36 2.47 -2.05
N ILE A 9 8.57 3.45 -1.18
CA ILE A 9 7.52 4.32 -0.65
C ILE A 9 7.94 5.78 -0.87
N VAL A 10 7.05 6.57 -1.45
CA VAL A 10 7.15 8.03 -1.48
C VAL A 10 6.42 8.58 -0.27
N GLY A 11 7.15 9.34 0.56
CA GLY A 11 6.55 10.01 1.71
C GLY A 11 5.83 11.28 1.29
N CYS A 12 4.58 11.45 1.72
CA CYS A 12 3.81 12.66 1.47
C CYS A 12 2.72 12.87 2.52
N HIS A 13 2.24 14.12 2.58
CA HIS A 13 1.10 14.48 3.41
C HIS A 13 0.24 15.53 2.71
N ALA A 14 -1.04 15.60 3.08
CA ALA A 14 -1.94 16.68 2.72
C ALA A 14 -2.44 17.33 4.01
N GLU A 15 -2.19 18.63 4.20
CA GLU A 15 -2.61 19.38 5.40
C GLU A 15 -2.18 18.73 6.74
N GLY A 16 -0.99 18.13 6.77
CA GLY A 16 -0.43 17.44 7.94
C GLY A 16 -0.88 15.99 8.12
N GLU A 17 -1.81 15.50 7.30
CA GLU A 17 -2.26 14.10 7.32
C GLU A 17 -1.35 13.25 6.42
N VAL A 18 -0.66 12.26 7.01
CA VAL A 18 0.37 11.47 6.33
C VAL A 18 -0.27 10.35 5.51
N GLY A 19 -0.07 10.41 4.19
CA GLY A 19 -0.56 9.44 3.23
C GLY A 19 0.53 8.93 2.31
N ASP A 20 1.48 8.19 2.86
CA ASP A 20 2.60 7.62 2.13
C ASP A 20 2.13 6.72 0.98
N VAL A 21 2.86 6.69 -0.14
CA VAL A 21 2.45 5.95 -1.34
C VAL A 21 3.46 4.86 -1.68
N ILE A 22 3.03 3.60 -1.68
CA ILE A 22 3.80 2.47 -2.21
C ILE A 22 3.77 2.55 -3.74
N ILE A 23 4.95 2.74 -4.33
CA ILE A 23 5.15 2.84 -5.78
C ILE A 23 5.86 1.61 -6.37
N GLY A 24 6.35 0.69 -5.53
CA GLY A 24 7.07 -0.49 -5.99
C GLY A 24 7.40 -1.50 -4.90
N GLY A 25 7.73 -2.73 -5.30
CA GLY A 25 8.13 -3.81 -4.39
C GLY A 25 6.96 -4.61 -3.78
N VAL A 26 5.71 -4.29 -4.15
CA VAL A 26 4.50 -5.02 -3.75
C VAL A 26 3.78 -5.49 -5.01
N ARG A 27 3.42 -6.78 -5.05
CA ARG A 27 2.59 -7.32 -6.16
C ARG A 27 1.14 -6.86 -5.98
N PRO A 28 0.40 -6.60 -7.07
CA PRO A 28 -1.03 -6.31 -6.98
C PRO A 28 -1.76 -7.42 -6.21
N PRO A 29 -2.67 -7.09 -5.27
CA PRO A 29 -3.46 -8.08 -4.57
C PRO A 29 -4.33 -8.88 -5.56
N PRO A 30 -4.65 -10.15 -5.26
CA PRO A 30 -5.58 -10.91 -6.07
C PRO A 30 -6.98 -10.27 -6.05
N GLY A 31 -7.70 -10.39 -7.16
CA GLY A 31 -9.06 -9.88 -7.32
C GLY A 31 -9.27 -9.12 -8.63
N ASP A 32 -10.46 -9.27 -9.19
CA ASP A 32 -10.85 -8.62 -10.45
C ASP A 32 -11.30 -7.17 -10.25
N THR A 33 -11.74 -6.83 -9.04
CA THR A 33 -12.17 -5.47 -8.67
C THR A 33 -11.28 -4.90 -7.57
N LEU A 34 -11.18 -3.56 -7.50
CA LEU A 34 -10.50 -2.87 -6.40
C LEU A 34 -11.11 -3.24 -5.04
N TRP A 35 -12.42 -3.50 -4.99
CA TRP A 35 -13.10 -3.96 -3.78
C TRP A 35 -12.58 -5.33 -3.31
N ALA A 36 -12.47 -6.31 -4.21
CA ALA A 36 -11.94 -7.63 -3.89
C ALA A 36 -10.48 -7.55 -3.43
N GLN A 37 -9.66 -6.73 -4.09
CA GLN A 37 -8.27 -6.48 -3.69
C GLN A 37 -8.16 -5.84 -2.30
N SER A 38 -9.05 -4.87 -1.99
CA SER A 38 -9.14 -4.25 -0.66
C SER A 38 -9.49 -5.28 0.42
N ARG A 39 -10.48 -6.15 0.15
CA ARG A 39 -10.87 -7.22 1.10
C ARG A 39 -9.74 -8.20 1.34
N TYR A 40 -9.02 -8.62 0.29
CA TYR A 40 -7.85 -9.49 0.43
C TYR A 40 -6.80 -8.87 1.37
N ILE A 41 -6.41 -7.60 1.16
CA ILE A 41 -5.43 -6.93 2.02
C ILE A 41 -5.92 -6.84 3.47
N ALA A 42 -7.22 -6.61 3.67
CA ALA A 42 -7.83 -6.54 4.99
C ALA A 42 -7.92 -7.91 5.70
N GLU A 43 -7.93 -9.03 4.98
CA GLU A 43 -7.98 -10.37 5.56
C GLU A 43 -6.57 -10.96 5.77
N ASP A 44 -5.69 -10.85 4.77
CA ASP A 44 -4.33 -11.40 4.78
C ASP A 44 -3.42 -10.73 5.81
N GLN A 45 -3.62 -9.43 6.05
CA GLN A 45 -2.89 -8.59 7.02
C GLN A 45 -1.37 -8.51 6.84
N GLY A 46 -0.72 -9.30 5.97
CA GLY A 46 0.73 -9.38 5.85
C GLY A 46 1.36 -8.04 5.50
N LEU A 47 0.87 -7.40 4.44
CA LEU A 47 1.35 -6.08 4.03
C LEU A 47 1.03 -5.00 5.07
N ARG A 48 -0.21 -4.99 5.58
CA ARG A 48 -0.68 -4.01 6.58
C ARG A 48 0.19 -4.04 7.82
N ASN A 49 0.44 -5.23 8.36
CA ASN A 49 1.27 -5.40 9.54
C ASN A 49 2.72 -5.00 9.31
N LEU A 50 3.24 -5.17 8.09
CA LEU A 50 4.61 -4.78 7.76
C LEU A 50 4.78 -3.25 7.70
N VAL A 51 3.81 -2.52 7.15
CA VAL A 51 3.95 -1.07 6.85
C VAL A 51 3.26 -0.15 7.84
N LEU A 52 2.21 -0.60 8.53
CA LEU A 52 1.42 0.25 9.44
C LEU A 52 1.83 0.13 10.90
N ASN A 53 2.45 -0.98 11.31
CA ASN A 53 2.88 -1.18 12.69
C ASN A 53 4.28 -0.59 12.94
N GLU A 54 4.54 -0.25 14.20
CA GLU A 54 5.87 0.10 14.66
C GLU A 54 6.88 -1.05 14.37
N PRO A 55 8.15 -0.73 14.04
CA PRO A 55 8.78 0.59 14.05
C PRO A 55 8.68 1.35 12.70
N ARG A 56 7.92 0.84 11.72
CA ARG A 56 7.88 1.42 10.37
C ARG A 56 6.73 2.39 10.18
N GLY A 57 5.57 2.03 10.74
CA GLY A 57 4.37 2.87 10.78
C GLY A 57 4.07 3.35 12.19
N GLY A 58 2.85 3.82 12.38
CA GLY A 58 2.31 4.32 13.63
C GLY A 58 0.86 4.76 13.44
N VAL A 59 0.16 5.04 14.54
CA VAL A 59 -1.27 5.37 14.54
C VAL A 59 -1.65 6.62 13.72
N PHE A 60 -0.68 7.47 13.40
CA PHE A 60 -0.86 8.74 12.68
C PHE A 60 -0.60 8.63 11.17
N ARG A 61 -0.32 7.42 10.65
CA ARG A 61 0.05 7.19 9.25
C ARG A 61 -0.93 6.24 8.58
N HIS A 62 -1.38 6.60 7.39
CA HIS A 62 -1.93 5.63 6.44
C HIS A 62 -0.97 5.44 5.26
N VAL A 63 -1.19 4.36 4.50
CA VAL A 63 -0.38 4.03 3.33
C VAL A 63 -1.30 3.69 2.16
N ASN A 64 -1.05 4.33 1.03
CA ASN A 64 -1.73 4.12 -0.24
C ASN A 64 -0.94 3.12 -1.08
N LEU A 65 -1.61 2.11 -1.63
CA LEU A 65 -1.01 1.15 -2.54
C LEU A 65 -1.49 1.44 -3.96
N LEU A 66 -0.56 1.82 -4.85
CA LEU A 66 -0.85 1.88 -6.27
C LEU A 66 -1.03 0.47 -6.83
N VAL A 67 -2.08 0.28 -7.63
CA VAL A 67 -2.38 -0.97 -8.33
C VAL A 67 -2.75 -0.67 -9.78
N PRO A 68 -2.58 -1.62 -10.71
CA PRO A 68 -3.02 -1.44 -12.08
C PRO A 68 -4.51 -1.11 -12.17
N PRO A 69 -4.92 -0.21 -13.07
CA PRO A 69 -6.30 0.17 -13.25
C PRO A 69 -7.14 -1.02 -13.69
N LYS A 70 -8.41 -1.02 -13.27
CA LYS A 70 -9.40 -2.06 -13.61
C LYS A 70 -10.50 -1.56 -14.55
N THR A 71 -10.45 -0.28 -14.92
CA THR A 71 -11.44 0.39 -15.77
C THR A 71 -10.72 1.21 -16.82
N GLU A 72 -11.30 1.27 -18.03
CA GLU A 72 -10.79 2.08 -19.13
C GLU A 72 -10.74 3.57 -18.75
N GLY A 73 -9.67 4.25 -19.15
CA GLY A 73 -9.45 5.68 -18.90
C GLY A 73 -8.88 6.02 -17.51
N ALA A 74 -8.63 5.03 -16.64
CA ALA A 74 -7.91 5.25 -15.40
C ALA A 74 -6.39 5.21 -15.62
N ASP A 75 -5.68 6.14 -14.99
CA ASP A 75 -4.23 6.24 -15.05
C ASP A 75 -3.51 5.21 -14.16
N MET A 76 -2.23 5.03 -14.43
CA MET A 76 -1.28 4.28 -13.60
C MET A 76 -0.59 5.18 -12.57
#